data_AF-G4Z205-F1
#
_entry.id   AF-G4Z205-F1
#
_cell.length_a   1.000
_cell.length_b   1.000
_cell.length_c   1.000
_cell.angle_alpha   90.00
_cell.angle_beta   90.00
_cell.angle_gamma   90.00
#
_symmetry.space_group_name_H-M   'P 1'
#
loop_
_entity.id
_entity.type
_entity.pdbx_description
1 polymer ?
#
loop_
_entity_poly.entity_id
_entity_poly.type
_entity_poly.pdbx_seq_one_letter_code
_entity_poly.pdbx_strand_id
1 'polypeptide(L)'
;MRYAHAYVQFVATIAAFYGLNGSGWNCSWLVKNKKFSGDLQDFKKKLEQIWFGLYRREVRNDSSGFEHVFVGEEKNQGKICGCHNWLQVYNEERNGRIDYRGYIRPKQRGCRFMEPHNKEQLITFQFQWEDEMKPVSTSLIGVSPEFEMALYTMCYLNGQENNHVQLGPYLCNIKCFSFGRGKDANIGTAFPEALPLTDQQAATKIQAIMRGRHARVQNPHVRRQAPPPPPGAAWGPPPGGAAAPAPQTTNSTGNAWAKPLTKPAAPTPSAAAPAGPKPTGAWAQPHKW
;
A
#
# COMPACT_ATOMS: atom_id res chain seq x y z
N MET A 1 20.41 -14.61 2.59
CA MET A 1 19.36 -15.03 3.54
C MET A 1 18.58 -13.86 4.18
N ARG A 2 18.64 -12.62 3.67
CA ARG A 2 18.03 -11.45 4.34
C ARG A 2 16.52 -11.26 4.09
N TYR A 3 15.93 -11.96 3.11
CA TYR A 3 14.50 -11.81 2.80
C TYR A 3 13.80 -13.15 2.48
N ALA A 4 14.21 -14.23 3.16
CA ALA A 4 13.57 -15.55 3.00
C ALA A 4 12.05 -15.53 3.30
N HIS A 5 11.59 -14.56 4.10
CA HIS A 5 10.16 -14.33 4.35
C HIS A 5 9.45 -13.58 3.21
N ALA A 6 10.10 -12.59 2.58
CA ALA A 6 9.57 -11.93 1.39
C ALA A 6 9.48 -12.92 0.21
N TYR A 7 10.37 -13.92 0.18
CA TYR A 7 10.36 -15.02 -0.79
C TYR A 7 9.11 -15.92 -0.67
N VAL A 8 8.58 -16.15 0.54
CA VAL A 8 7.35 -16.95 0.74
C VAL A 8 6.10 -16.19 0.33
N GLN A 9 6.03 -14.88 0.61
CA GLN A 9 5.00 -14.01 0.04
C GLN A 9 5.12 -13.93 -1.50
N PHE A 10 6.35 -13.95 -2.02
CA PHE A 10 6.65 -13.93 -3.45
C PHE A 10 6.22 -15.19 -4.21
N VAL A 11 6.43 -16.40 -3.68
CA VAL A 11 5.91 -17.63 -4.31
C VAL A 11 4.39 -17.62 -4.36
N ALA A 12 3.73 -17.07 -3.32
CA ALA A 12 2.29 -16.88 -3.31
C ALA A 12 1.83 -15.79 -4.31
N THR A 13 2.56 -14.68 -4.46
CA THR A 13 2.25 -13.61 -5.42
C THR A 13 2.51 -14.02 -6.88
N ILE A 14 3.57 -14.77 -7.18
CA ILE A 14 3.78 -15.39 -8.50
C ILE A 14 2.67 -16.41 -8.77
N ALA A 15 2.36 -17.29 -7.81
CA ALA A 15 1.30 -18.28 -7.98
C ALA A 15 -0.10 -17.64 -8.07
N ALA A 16 -0.36 -16.51 -7.41
CA ALA A 16 -1.62 -15.77 -7.49
C ALA A 16 -1.71 -14.91 -8.76
N PHE A 17 -0.61 -14.28 -9.16
CA PHE A 17 -0.48 -13.61 -10.46
C PHE A 17 -0.75 -14.63 -11.56
N TYR A 18 -0.05 -15.76 -11.62
CA TYR A 18 -0.22 -16.76 -12.69
C TYR A 18 -1.38 -17.75 -12.51
N GLY A 19 -1.96 -17.89 -11.31
CA GLY A 19 -2.95 -18.93 -10.97
C GLY A 19 -4.40 -18.44 -10.86
N LEU A 20 -4.65 -17.14 -10.76
CA LEU A 20 -5.96 -16.59 -11.10
C LEU A 20 -6.01 -16.49 -12.63
N ASN A 21 -7.15 -16.85 -13.24
CA ASN A 21 -7.45 -16.83 -14.68
C ASN A 21 -7.37 -15.43 -15.35
N GLY A 22 -6.56 -14.52 -14.80
CA GLY A 22 -6.45 -13.12 -15.14
C GLY A 22 -5.09 -12.53 -14.78
N SER A 23 -3.97 -13.10 -15.22
CA SER A 23 -2.71 -12.36 -15.51
C SER A 23 -2.32 -12.41 -16.98
N GLY A 24 -2.96 -13.31 -17.75
CA GLY A 24 -2.87 -13.30 -19.20
C GLY A 24 -3.33 -11.98 -19.81
N TRP A 25 -4.18 -11.18 -19.13
CA TRP A 25 -4.63 -9.90 -19.67
C TRP A 25 -3.50 -8.88 -19.83
N ASN A 26 -2.53 -8.80 -18.90
CA ASN A 26 -1.39 -7.89 -19.02
C ASN A 26 -0.49 -8.29 -20.19
N CYS A 27 -0.11 -9.56 -20.25
CA CYS A 27 0.69 -10.09 -21.36
C CYS A 27 -0.03 -9.89 -22.70
N SER A 28 -1.29 -10.29 -22.80
CA SER A 28 -2.12 -10.13 -24.00
C SER A 28 -2.28 -8.67 -24.39
N TRP A 29 -2.48 -7.76 -23.42
CA TRP A 29 -2.59 -6.33 -23.68
C TRP A 29 -1.26 -5.76 -24.17
N LEU A 30 -0.14 -6.10 -23.54
CA LEU A 30 1.20 -5.62 -23.93
C LEU A 30 1.59 -6.12 -25.32
N VAL A 31 1.31 -7.40 -25.63
CA VAL A 31 1.53 -7.98 -26.96
C VAL A 31 0.64 -7.29 -28.00
N LYS A 32 -0.67 -7.14 -27.72
CA LYS A 32 -1.62 -6.46 -28.61
C LYS A 32 -1.19 -5.02 -28.92
N ASN A 33 -0.62 -4.31 -27.94
CA ASN A 33 -0.16 -2.93 -28.07
C ASN A 33 1.30 -2.80 -28.52
N LYS A 34 1.95 -3.89 -28.93
CA LYS A 34 3.36 -3.92 -29.38
C LYS A 34 4.35 -3.37 -28.35
N LYS A 35 4.02 -3.49 -27.07
CA LYS A 35 4.87 -3.12 -25.92
C LYS A 35 5.69 -4.30 -25.39
N PHE A 36 5.33 -5.51 -25.81
CA PHE A 36 6.08 -6.73 -25.56
C PHE A 36 5.97 -7.65 -26.78
N SER A 37 7.02 -8.44 -27.04
CA SER A 37 7.04 -9.46 -28.08
C SER A 37 7.49 -10.77 -27.47
N GLY A 38 6.72 -11.83 -27.66
CA GLY A 38 6.97 -13.14 -27.09
C GLY A 38 5.69 -13.78 -26.57
N ASP A 39 5.82 -15.02 -26.09
CA ASP A 39 4.71 -15.73 -25.49
C ASP A 39 4.63 -15.49 -23.97
N LEU A 40 3.73 -16.20 -23.29
CA LEU A 40 3.57 -16.10 -21.84
C LEU A 40 4.84 -16.54 -21.07
N GLN A 41 5.62 -17.49 -21.60
CA GLN A 41 6.88 -17.90 -20.98
C GLN A 41 7.95 -16.83 -21.12
N ASP A 42 8.04 -16.18 -22.28
CA ASP A 42 8.94 -15.06 -22.48
C ASP A 42 8.57 -13.89 -21.57
N PHE A 43 7.27 -13.63 -21.41
CA PHE A 43 6.78 -12.60 -20.50
C PHE A 43 7.14 -12.91 -19.05
N LYS A 44 7.03 -14.18 -18.62
CA LYS A 44 7.48 -14.64 -17.30
C LYS A 44 8.96 -14.35 -17.07
N LYS A 45 9.82 -14.76 -18.01
CA LYS A 45 11.27 -14.48 -17.93
C LYS A 45 11.55 -12.98 -17.88
N LYS A 46 10.80 -12.18 -18.64
CA LYS A 46 10.96 -10.72 -18.63
C LYS A 46 10.53 -10.09 -17.31
N LEU A 47 9.42 -10.55 -16.73
CA LEU A 47 8.98 -10.14 -15.40
C LEU A 47 10.01 -10.51 -14.32
N GLU A 48 10.52 -11.73 -14.37
CA GLU A 48 11.58 -12.19 -13.48
C GLU A 48 12.81 -11.28 -13.57
N GLN A 49 13.24 -10.94 -14.79
CA GLN A 49 14.35 -10.01 -15.01
C GLN A 49 14.05 -8.60 -14.45
N ILE A 50 12.88 -8.04 -14.75
CA ILE A 50 12.53 -6.66 -14.35
C ILE A 50 12.55 -6.48 -12.83
N TRP A 51 12.00 -7.47 -12.12
CA TRP A 51 11.78 -7.38 -10.67
C TRP A 51 12.91 -7.99 -9.84
N PHE A 52 13.52 -9.08 -10.32
CA PHE A 52 14.52 -9.85 -9.57
C PHE A 52 15.89 -9.86 -10.24
N GLY A 53 16.03 -9.24 -11.41
CA GLY A 53 17.32 -8.99 -12.02
C GLY A 53 18.16 -8.13 -11.09
N LEU A 54 19.18 -8.74 -10.52
CA LEU A 54 20.09 -8.05 -9.62
C LEU A 54 20.86 -6.98 -10.38
N TYR A 55 20.94 -5.80 -9.80
CA TYR A 55 21.77 -4.71 -10.29
C TYR A 55 22.65 -4.19 -9.16
N ARG A 56 23.73 -3.50 -9.51
CA ARG A 56 24.69 -2.93 -8.56
C ARG A 56 24.24 -1.54 -8.11
N ARG A 57 24.06 -1.32 -6.81
CA ARG A 57 23.93 0.03 -6.22
C ARG A 57 25.10 0.40 -5.32
N GLU A 58 25.50 -0.49 -4.42
CA GLU A 58 26.65 -0.29 -3.53
C GLU A 58 27.75 -1.29 -3.90
N VAL A 59 27.38 -2.57 -3.88
CA VAL A 59 28.21 -3.73 -4.24
C VAL A 59 27.63 -4.41 -5.48
N ARG A 60 28.45 -5.17 -6.20
CA ARG A 60 27.97 -5.86 -7.42
C ARG A 60 26.80 -6.80 -7.08
N ASN A 61 25.66 -6.60 -7.78
CA ASN A 61 24.46 -7.44 -7.70
C ASN A 61 23.84 -7.53 -6.29
N ASP A 62 23.70 -6.39 -5.63
CA ASP A 62 23.26 -6.30 -4.23
C ASP A 62 21.78 -5.94 -4.06
N SER A 63 21.12 -5.41 -5.10
CA SER A 63 19.73 -4.95 -5.04
C SER A 63 18.90 -5.44 -6.21
N SER A 64 17.59 -5.55 -5.98
CA SER A 64 16.57 -5.86 -6.98
C SER A 64 15.44 -4.82 -7.00
N GLY A 65 14.67 -4.78 -8.08
CA GLY A 65 13.49 -3.90 -8.17
C GLY A 65 12.44 -4.26 -7.12
N PHE A 66 12.28 -5.55 -6.84
CA PHE A 66 11.35 -6.03 -5.83
C PHE A 66 11.71 -5.56 -4.42
N GLU A 67 12.97 -5.74 -4.00
CA GLU A 67 13.45 -5.27 -2.70
C GLU A 67 13.21 -3.76 -2.56
N HIS A 68 13.53 -2.99 -3.61
CA HIS A 68 13.40 -1.55 -3.52
C HIS A 68 11.95 -1.05 -3.45
N VAL A 69 11.03 -1.70 -4.16
CA VAL A 69 9.61 -1.30 -4.22
C VAL A 69 8.81 -1.82 -3.04
N PHE A 70 8.94 -3.11 -2.71
CA PHE A 70 8.06 -3.79 -1.77
C PHE A 70 8.66 -3.93 -0.37
N VAL A 71 9.97 -4.12 -0.26
CA VAL A 71 10.64 -4.22 1.05
C VAL A 71 11.02 -2.83 1.57
N GLY A 72 11.36 -1.92 0.65
CA GLY A 72 11.86 -0.60 0.99
C GLY A 72 13.29 -0.70 1.49
N GLU A 73 14.25 -0.49 0.60
CA GLU A 73 15.66 -0.44 1.00
C GLU A 73 16.00 0.92 1.60
N GLU A 74 16.73 0.88 2.71
CA GLU A 74 17.53 1.98 3.21
C GLU A 74 18.61 2.31 2.17
N LYS A 75 18.73 3.59 1.77
CA LYS A 75 19.92 4.01 1.04
C LYS A 75 20.95 4.51 2.04
N ASN A 76 22.20 4.13 1.79
CA ASN A 76 23.41 4.77 2.29
C ASN A 76 23.19 6.28 2.57
N GLN A 77 23.63 6.72 3.75
CA GLN A 77 23.52 8.10 4.29
C GLN A 77 22.19 8.44 5.02
N GLY A 78 21.52 7.45 5.63
CA GLY A 78 20.45 7.70 6.59
C GLY A 78 19.16 8.28 5.99
N LYS A 79 18.91 8.10 4.68
CA LYS A 79 17.68 8.60 4.05
C LYS A 79 16.80 7.47 3.55
N ILE A 80 15.59 7.44 4.10
CA ILE A 80 14.54 6.50 3.71
C ILE A 80 13.93 6.96 2.39
N CYS A 81 14.37 6.33 1.30
CA CYS A 81 13.92 6.64 -0.05
C CYS A 81 12.71 5.78 -0.49
N GLY A 82 12.47 4.65 0.19
CA GLY A 82 11.47 3.65 -0.16
C GLY A 82 10.28 3.57 0.81
N CYS A 83 9.67 2.39 0.93
CA CYS A 83 8.53 2.10 1.83
C CYS A 83 7.24 2.82 1.47
N HIS A 84 6.71 2.45 0.30
CA HIS A 84 5.41 2.86 -0.21
C HIS A 84 4.37 1.73 -0.22
N ASN A 85 4.79 0.49 0.06
CA ASN A 85 3.89 -0.65 0.15
C ASN A 85 3.22 -0.69 1.54
N TRP A 86 1.88 -0.74 1.56
CA TRP A 86 1.12 -0.66 2.80
C TRP A 86 1.33 -1.87 3.71
N LEU A 87 1.60 -3.05 3.13
CA LEU A 87 1.83 -4.27 3.89
C LEU A 87 3.19 -4.21 4.61
N GLN A 88 4.19 -3.62 3.95
CA GLN A 88 5.48 -3.36 4.57
C GLN A 88 5.35 -2.35 5.71
N VAL A 89 4.68 -1.22 5.48
CA VAL A 89 4.41 -0.23 6.56
C VAL A 89 3.71 -0.89 7.75
N TYR A 90 2.68 -1.69 7.50
CA TYR A 90 1.99 -2.44 8.54
C TYR A 90 2.92 -3.39 9.33
N ASN A 91 3.79 -4.12 8.64
CA ASN A 91 4.73 -5.05 9.28
C ASN A 91 5.77 -4.30 10.13
N GLU A 92 6.32 -3.21 9.61
CA GLU A 92 7.32 -2.39 10.30
C GLU A 92 6.72 -1.66 11.52
N GLU A 93 5.49 -1.15 11.40
CA GLU A 93 4.72 -0.56 12.52
C GLU A 93 4.43 -1.61 13.59
N ARG A 94 3.98 -2.81 13.20
CA ARG A 94 3.76 -3.92 14.15
C ARG A 94 5.01 -4.38 14.88
N ASN A 95 6.18 -4.19 14.28
CA ASN A 95 7.46 -4.49 14.88
C ASN A 95 8.02 -3.33 15.73
N GLY A 96 7.28 -2.24 15.88
CA GLY A 96 7.69 -1.06 16.63
C GLY A 96 8.81 -0.25 15.98
N ARG A 97 9.06 -0.46 14.67
CA ARG A 97 10.09 0.28 13.92
C ARG A 97 9.52 1.53 13.25
N ILE A 98 8.22 1.57 12.96
CA ILE A 98 7.54 2.75 12.42
C ILE A 98 6.71 3.44 13.52
N ASP A 99 6.92 4.75 13.67
CA ASP A 99 6.09 5.66 14.47
C ASP A 99 5.28 6.57 13.53
N TYR A 100 3.98 6.30 13.44
CA TYR A 100 3.05 7.01 12.58
C TYR A 100 2.76 8.44 13.09
N ARG A 101 2.92 9.44 12.22
CA ARG A 101 2.75 10.87 12.56
C ARG A 101 1.49 11.51 12.00
N GLY A 102 0.76 10.84 11.11
CA GLY A 102 -0.47 11.35 10.53
C GLY A 102 -0.61 11.10 9.04
N TYR A 103 -1.75 11.52 8.47
CA TYR A 103 -2.06 11.34 7.05
C TYR A 103 -2.70 12.56 6.39
N ILE A 104 -2.56 12.59 5.08
CA ILE A 104 -3.09 13.56 4.14
C ILE A 104 -3.94 12.79 3.13
N ARG A 105 -5.19 13.25 2.97
CA ARG A 105 -6.12 12.69 1.99
C ARG A 105 -5.75 13.15 0.58
N PRO A 106 -5.94 12.30 -0.44
CA PRO A 106 -5.72 12.69 -1.82
C PRO A 106 -6.65 13.86 -2.17
N LYS A 107 -6.07 14.91 -2.74
CA LYS A 107 -6.82 16.13 -3.06
C LYS A 107 -7.77 15.90 -4.24
N GLN A 108 -7.35 15.09 -5.20
CA GLN A 108 -8.14 14.65 -6.34
C GLN A 108 -8.84 13.31 -6.03
N ARG A 109 -9.78 13.32 -5.09
CA ARG A 109 -10.66 12.17 -4.84
C ARG A 109 -12.01 12.40 -5.51
N GLY A 110 -12.48 11.42 -6.28
CA GLY A 110 -13.84 11.40 -6.84
C GLY A 110 -14.95 11.23 -5.80
N CYS A 111 -14.60 11.13 -4.51
CA CYS A 111 -15.49 10.87 -3.39
C CYS A 111 -15.93 12.16 -2.68
N ARG A 112 -17.21 12.25 -2.28
CA ARG A 112 -17.75 13.40 -1.51
C ARG A 112 -16.95 13.66 -0.24
N PHE A 113 -16.81 14.92 0.18
CA PHE A 113 -16.02 15.30 1.38
C PHE A 113 -16.45 14.58 2.67
N MET A 114 -17.75 14.24 2.78
CA MET A 114 -18.36 13.59 3.94
C MET A 114 -18.19 12.06 3.97
N GLU A 115 -17.60 11.46 2.92
CA GLU A 115 -17.34 10.02 2.93
C GLU A 115 -16.38 9.63 4.08
N PRO A 116 -16.66 8.51 4.79
CA PRO A 116 -15.84 8.05 5.90
C PRO A 116 -14.36 7.86 5.54
N HIS A 117 -13.47 8.26 6.45
CA HIS A 117 -12.02 8.19 6.24
C HIS A 117 -11.47 6.76 6.14
N ASN A 118 -12.15 5.79 6.75
CA ASN A 118 -11.72 4.39 6.77
C ASN A 118 -11.91 3.65 5.42
N LYS A 119 -12.39 4.34 4.39
CA LYS A 119 -12.56 3.79 3.04
C LYS A 119 -11.55 4.35 2.02
N GLU A 120 -10.63 5.20 2.45
CA GLU A 120 -9.60 5.74 1.56
C GLU A 120 -8.60 4.63 1.17
N GLN A 121 -8.41 4.42 -0.13
CA GLN A 121 -7.51 3.39 -0.67
C GLN A 121 -6.24 3.98 -1.28
N LEU A 122 -6.10 5.31 -1.28
CA LEU A 122 -4.87 6.02 -1.61
C LEU A 122 -4.63 7.02 -0.48
N ILE A 123 -3.54 6.87 0.26
CA ILE A 123 -3.25 7.73 1.42
C ILE A 123 -1.80 8.17 1.34
N THR A 124 -1.58 9.47 1.57
CA THR A 124 -0.25 10.00 1.87
C THR A 124 -0.10 10.08 3.38
N PHE A 125 0.90 9.47 3.98
CA PHE A 125 1.15 9.51 5.42
C PHE A 125 2.61 9.84 5.71
N GLN A 126 2.80 10.38 6.90
CA GLN A 126 4.07 10.75 7.47
C GLN A 126 4.38 9.77 8.61
N PHE A 127 5.61 9.31 8.66
CA PHE A 127 6.06 8.45 9.72
C PHE A 127 7.56 8.61 9.97
N GLN A 128 7.96 8.31 11.19
CA GLN A 128 9.35 8.08 11.52
C GLN A 128 9.60 6.58 11.43
N TRP A 129 10.71 6.17 10.84
CA TRP A 129 11.11 4.77 10.79
C TRP A 129 12.50 4.68 11.38
N GLU A 130 12.58 3.95 12.49
CA GLU A 130 13.71 3.98 13.41
C GLU A 130 13.98 5.44 13.84
N ASP A 131 15.14 5.99 13.53
CA ASP A 131 15.52 7.35 13.92
C ASP A 131 15.31 8.39 12.80
N GLU A 132 14.77 7.98 11.65
CA GLU A 132 14.69 8.81 10.46
C GLU A 132 13.26 9.19 10.08
N MET A 133 13.03 10.48 9.88
CA MET A 133 11.72 11.03 9.53
C MET A 133 11.46 10.94 8.03
N LYS A 134 10.41 10.22 7.63
CA LYS A 134 9.89 10.22 6.26
C LYS A 134 8.68 11.16 6.17
N PRO A 135 8.84 12.36 5.58
CA PRO A 135 7.79 13.37 5.56
C PRO A 135 6.60 12.99 4.66
N VAL A 136 6.86 12.22 3.60
CA VAL A 136 5.85 11.88 2.59
C VAL A 136 6.04 10.43 2.14
N SER A 137 5.03 9.60 2.40
CA SER A 137 4.86 8.31 1.75
C SER A 137 3.43 8.16 1.29
N THR A 138 3.24 7.94 -0.01
CA THR A 138 1.91 7.64 -0.55
C THR A 138 1.83 6.15 -0.83
N SER A 139 0.75 5.51 -0.36
CA SER A 139 0.50 4.09 -0.55
C SER A 139 -0.92 3.83 -1.04
N LEU A 140 -1.06 2.76 -1.81
CA LEU A 140 -2.35 2.15 -2.10
C LEU A 140 -2.70 1.23 -0.91
N ILE A 141 -3.82 1.51 -0.23
CA ILE A 141 -4.21 0.80 1.00
C ILE A 141 -5.18 -0.32 0.67
N GLY A 142 -4.91 -1.52 1.20
CA GLY A 142 -5.75 -2.70 1.04
C GLY A 142 -5.70 -3.32 -0.36
N VAL A 143 -4.80 -2.84 -1.23
CA VAL A 143 -4.53 -3.48 -2.52
C VAL A 143 -3.64 -4.70 -2.34
N SER A 144 -3.72 -5.63 -3.27
CA SER A 144 -2.92 -6.84 -3.22
C SER A 144 -1.53 -6.61 -3.84
N PRO A 145 -0.45 -7.29 -3.39
CA PRO A 145 0.89 -7.12 -3.96
C PRO A 145 0.93 -7.39 -5.48
N GLU A 146 0.10 -8.31 -5.97
CA GLU A 146 -0.04 -8.67 -7.38
C GLU A 146 -0.60 -7.49 -8.18
N PHE A 147 -1.54 -6.75 -7.61
CA PHE A 147 -2.12 -5.55 -8.22
C PHE A 147 -1.07 -4.44 -8.38
N GLU A 148 -0.31 -4.14 -7.30
CA GLU A 148 0.76 -3.15 -7.36
C GLU A 148 1.84 -3.56 -8.37
N MET A 149 2.28 -4.81 -8.33
CA MET A 149 3.29 -5.34 -9.25
C MET A 149 2.83 -5.28 -10.71
N ALA A 150 1.56 -5.62 -10.98
CA ALA A 150 0.94 -5.49 -12.30
C ALA A 150 0.93 -4.04 -12.79
N LEU A 151 0.43 -3.12 -11.94
CA LEU A 151 0.31 -1.70 -12.25
C LEU A 151 1.68 -1.09 -12.55
N TYR A 152 2.68 -1.35 -11.71
CA TYR A 152 4.03 -0.83 -11.88
C TYR A 152 4.73 -1.43 -13.10
N THR A 153 4.54 -2.73 -13.38
CA THR A 153 5.06 -3.34 -14.62
C THR A 153 4.46 -2.69 -15.86
N MET A 154 3.14 -2.45 -15.86
CA MET A 154 2.46 -1.81 -16.99
C MET A 154 2.95 -0.40 -17.22
N CYS A 155 3.09 0.40 -16.15
CA CYS A 155 3.65 1.75 -16.24
C CYS A 155 5.11 1.72 -16.73
N TYR A 156 5.92 0.79 -16.22
CA TYR A 156 7.32 0.64 -16.61
C TYR A 156 7.50 0.26 -18.10
N LEU A 157 6.70 -0.67 -18.62
CA LEU A 157 6.84 -1.15 -20.01
C LEU A 157 6.17 -0.23 -21.04
N ASN A 158 5.11 0.49 -20.65
CA ASN A 158 4.33 1.28 -21.60
C ASN A 158 4.57 2.79 -21.48
N GLY A 159 4.99 3.25 -20.31
CA GLY A 159 5.02 4.65 -19.93
C GLY A 159 6.40 5.25 -19.82
N GLN A 160 6.53 6.25 -18.96
CA GLN A 160 7.77 6.96 -18.65
C GLN A 160 7.96 7.03 -17.13
N GLU A 161 8.74 8.01 -16.65
CA GLU A 161 8.92 8.20 -15.21
C GLU A 161 7.63 8.63 -14.50
N ASN A 162 6.78 9.42 -15.17
CA ASN A 162 5.50 9.87 -14.63
C ASN A 162 4.36 9.27 -15.45
N ASN A 163 3.41 8.63 -14.79
CA ASN A 163 2.31 7.92 -15.40
C ASN A 163 1.01 8.28 -14.68
N HIS A 164 0.21 9.18 -15.26
CA HIS A 164 -1.07 9.53 -14.68
C HIS A 164 -2.08 8.40 -14.92
N VAL A 165 -2.54 7.78 -13.84
CA VAL A 165 -3.47 6.64 -13.86
C VAL A 165 -4.70 6.95 -13.02
N GLN A 166 -5.87 6.72 -13.62
CA GLN A 166 -7.15 6.76 -12.93
C GLN A 166 -7.41 5.40 -12.26
N LEU A 167 -7.25 5.33 -10.94
CA LEU A 167 -7.50 4.14 -10.12
C LEU A 167 -8.80 4.31 -9.36
N GLY A 168 -9.90 3.80 -9.92
CA GLY A 168 -11.24 4.02 -9.35
C GLY A 168 -11.52 5.52 -9.22
N PRO A 169 -11.78 6.05 -8.00
CA PRO A 169 -12.03 7.48 -7.80
C PRO A 169 -10.74 8.33 -7.70
N TYR A 170 -9.55 7.72 -7.71
CA TYR A 170 -8.30 8.43 -7.47
C TYR A 170 -7.54 8.66 -8.79
N LEU A 171 -7.31 9.93 -9.13
CA LEU A 171 -6.33 10.28 -10.15
C LEU A 171 -4.98 10.44 -9.46
N CYS A 172 -4.02 9.57 -9.81
CA CYS A 172 -2.70 9.54 -9.19
C CYS A 172 -1.60 9.45 -10.24
N ASN A 173 -0.39 9.83 -9.85
CA ASN A 173 0.80 9.65 -10.66
C ASN A 173 1.53 8.40 -10.17
N ILE A 174 1.71 7.40 -11.03
CA ILE A 174 2.57 6.26 -10.75
C ILE A 174 3.98 6.62 -11.21
N LYS A 175 4.84 6.90 -10.24
CA LYS A 175 6.26 7.16 -10.51
C LYS A 175 6.98 5.84 -10.73
N CYS A 176 7.74 5.73 -11.81
CA CYS A 176 8.54 4.56 -12.14
C CYS A 176 9.94 4.98 -12.57
N PHE A 177 10.95 4.67 -11.78
CA PHE A 177 12.34 4.91 -12.16
C PHE A 177 12.99 3.61 -12.57
N SER A 178 13.77 3.67 -13.65
CA SER A 178 14.48 2.52 -14.20
C SER A 178 15.93 2.50 -13.72
N PHE A 179 16.50 1.32 -13.59
CA PHE A 179 17.91 1.11 -13.32
C PHE A 179 18.53 0.31 -14.48
N GLY A 180 19.69 0.76 -14.98
CA GLY A 180 20.32 0.18 -16.18
C GLY A 180 19.89 0.85 -17.49
N ARG A 181 20.26 0.24 -18.62
CA ARG A 181 19.97 0.76 -19.98
C ARG A 181 19.60 -0.36 -20.94
N GLY A 182 18.74 -0.05 -21.91
CA GLY A 182 18.37 -0.96 -22.99
C GLY A 182 17.63 -2.20 -22.51
N LYS A 183 17.94 -3.36 -23.08
CA LYS A 183 17.27 -4.64 -22.79
C LYS A 183 17.44 -5.14 -21.35
N ASP A 184 18.48 -4.66 -20.67
CA ASP A 184 18.87 -5.03 -19.31
C ASP A 184 18.38 -4.01 -18.27
N ALA A 185 17.50 -3.10 -18.66
CA ALA A 185 16.87 -2.18 -17.72
C ALA A 185 15.87 -2.92 -16.83
N ASN A 186 15.97 -2.66 -15.52
CA ASN A 186 15.12 -3.19 -14.47
C ASN A 186 14.36 -2.05 -13.78
N ILE A 187 13.29 -2.38 -13.04
CA ILE A 187 12.64 -1.38 -12.19
C ILE A 187 13.60 -1.04 -11.05
N GLY A 188 13.89 0.25 -10.89
CA GLY A 188 14.69 0.79 -9.80
C GLY A 188 13.85 1.19 -8.60
N THR A 189 12.77 1.94 -8.81
CA THR A 189 11.73 2.21 -7.80
C THR A 189 10.40 2.49 -8.48
N ALA A 190 9.29 2.19 -7.81
CA ALA A 190 7.96 2.48 -8.30
C ALA A 190 7.01 2.72 -7.12
N PHE A 191 6.20 3.77 -7.18
CA PHE A 191 5.27 4.13 -6.12
C PHE A 191 4.19 5.10 -6.61
N PRO A 192 3.01 5.15 -5.95
CA PRO A 192 1.99 6.12 -6.27
C PRO A 192 2.33 7.48 -5.65
N GLU A 193 1.90 8.55 -6.30
CA GLU A 193 1.97 9.92 -5.81
C GLU A 193 0.60 10.57 -5.96
N ALA A 194 0.10 11.13 -4.86
CA ALA A 194 -1.17 11.84 -4.87
C ALA A 194 -1.01 13.17 -5.63
N LEU A 195 -1.85 13.39 -6.65
CA LEU A 195 -1.79 14.60 -7.45
C LEU A 195 -2.37 15.81 -6.71
N PRO A 196 -1.78 17.02 -6.89
CA PRO A 196 -2.36 18.25 -6.38
C PRO A 196 -3.68 18.58 -7.10
N LEU A 197 -4.47 19.52 -6.59
CA LEU A 197 -5.63 20.02 -7.34
C LEU A 197 -5.16 20.68 -8.64
N THR A 198 -5.93 20.53 -9.72
CA THR A 198 -5.75 21.38 -10.91
C THR A 198 -6.13 22.83 -10.57
N ASP A 199 -5.64 23.80 -11.36
CA ASP A 199 -5.98 25.21 -11.17
C ASP A 199 -7.50 25.44 -11.20
N GLN A 200 -8.21 24.77 -12.10
CA GLN A 200 -9.67 24.84 -12.19
C GLN A 200 -10.36 24.28 -10.95
N GLN A 201 -9.90 23.13 -10.43
CA GLN A 201 -10.42 22.55 -9.20
C GLN A 201 -10.10 23.42 -7.98
N ALA A 202 -8.89 23.98 -7.91
CA ALA A 202 -8.47 24.90 -6.86
C ALA A 202 -9.33 26.17 -6.89
N ALA A 203 -9.52 26.78 -8.07
CA ALA A 203 -10.36 27.96 -8.25
C ALA A 203 -11.81 27.69 -7.83
N THR A 204 -12.39 26.56 -8.25
CA THR A 204 -13.75 26.17 -7.87
C THR A 204 -13.88 26.03 -6.35
N LYS A 205 -12.88 25.41 -5.71
CA LYS A 205 -12.84 25.22 -4.25
C LYS A 205 -12.70 26.56 -3.51
N ILE A 206 -11.84 27.45 -3.99
CA ILE A 206 -11.66 28.81 -3.44
C ILE A 206 -12.97 29.59 -3.57
N GLN A 207 -13.60 29.58 -4.75
CA GLN A 207 -14.89 30.25 -4.97
C GLN A 207 -15.98 29.69 -4.05
N ALA A 208 -16.06 28.37 -3.85
CA ALA A 208 -17.03 27.77 -2.94
C ALA A 208 -16.80 28.21 -1.48
N ILE A 209 -15.55 28.28 -1.03
CA ILE A 209 -15.18 28.77 0.30
C ILE A 209 -15.58 30.25 0.45
N MET A 210 -15.28 31.08 -0.54
CA MET A 210 -15.63 32.50 -0.54
C MET A 210 -17.16 32.68 -0.50
N ARG A 211 -17.91 31.98 -1.36
CA ARG A 211 -19.39 31.99 -1.33
C ARG A 211 -19.94 31.58 0.03
N GLY A 212 -19.43 30.49 0.61
CA GLY A 212 -19.84 30.05 1.94
C GLY A 212 -19.46 31.03 3.06
N ARG A 213 -18.36 31.78 2.92
CA ARG A 213 -18.00 32.86 3.85
C ARG A 213 -18.96 34.04 3.70
N HIS A 214 -19.22 34.50 2.47
CA HIS A 214 -20.18 35.59 2.22
C HIS A 214 -21.58 35.25 2.74
N ALA A 215 -22.08 34.04 2.47
CA ALA A 215 -23.38 33.60 2.97
C ALA A 215 -23.45 33.61 4.52
N ARG A 216 -22.38 33.21 5.21
CA ARG A 216 -22.29 33.26 6.68
C ARG A 216 -22.20 34.68 7.24
N VAL A 217 -21.55 35.59 6.52
CA VAL A 217 -21.49 37.01 6.89
C VAL A 217 -22.86 37.67 6.70
N GLN A 218 -23.55 37.36 5.61
CA GLN A 218 -24.89 37.90 5.31
C GLN A 218 -25.97 37.31 6.20
N ASN A 219 -25.81 36.07 6.68
CA ASN A 219 -26.81 35.40 7.50
C ASN A 219 -26.24 34.91 8.85
N PRO A 220 -25.91 35.83 9.77
CA PRO A 220 -25.22 35.52 11.02
C PRO A 220 -26.05 34.64 11.97
N HIS A 221 -27.38 34.65 11.85
CA HIS A 221 -28.30 33.88 12.69
C HIS A 221 -28.33 32.38 12.35
N VAL A 222 -27.85 31.97 11.17
CA VAL A 222 -27.77 30.55 10.77
C VAL A 222 -26.63 29.79 11.49
N ARG A 223 -25.79 30.49 12.27
CA ARG A 223 -24.57 29.91 12.88
C ARG A 223 -24.80 29.01 14.11
N ARG A 224 -26.03 28.75 14.59
CA ARG A 224 -26.24 28.00 15.84
C ARG A 224 -27.45 27.06 15.87
N GLN A 225 -27.56 26.14 14.92
CA GLN A 225 -28.53 25.03 15.04
C GLN A 225 -27.95 23.68 14.63
N ALA A 226 -26.67 23.43 14.88
CA ALA A 226 -26.25 22.05 15.10
C ALA A 226 -26.58 21.74 16.57
N PRO A 227 -27.54 20.84 16.88
CA PRO A 227 -27.77 20.43 18.25
C PRO A 227 -26.44 19.90 18.84
N PRO A 228 -26.15 20.18 20.13
CA PRO A 228 -24.97 19.64 20.76
C PRO A 228 -24.97 18.10 20.60
N PRO A 229 -23.81 17.49 20.33
CA PRO A 229 -23.75 16.05 20.21
C PRO A 229 -24.26 15.40 21.51
N PRO A 230 -25.01 14.29 21.44
CA PRO A 230 -25.54 13.63 22.63
C PRO A 230 -24.41 13.24 23.58
N PRO A 231 -24.65 13.22 24.91
CA PRO A 231 -23.67 12.74 25.88
C PRO A 231 -23.18 11.34 25.49
N GLY A 232 -21.87 11.18 25.28
CA GLY A 232 -21.26 9.92 24.81
C GLY A 232 -20.88 9.88 23.32
N ALA A 233 -21.07 10.97 22.56
CA ALA A 233 -20.51 11.07 21.22
C ALA A 233 -18.97 11.17 21.26
N ALA A 234 -18.29 10.38 20.44
CA ALA A 234 -16.84 10.16 20.43
C ALA A 234 -15.93 11.39 20.13
N TRP A 235 -16.49 12.61 20.07
CA TRP A 235 -15.76 13.83 19.65
C TRP A 235 -16.04 15.08 20.51
N GLY A 236 -16.21 14.90 21.83
CA GLY A 236 -16.04 15.98 22.80
C GLY A 236 -14.74 15.80 23.60
N PRO A 237 -14.09 16.87 24.10
CA PRO A 237 -13.01 16.71 25.07
C PRO A 237 -13.54 15.91 26.28
N PRO A 238 -12.77 14.96 26.83
CA PRO A 238 -13.23 14.12 27.94
C PRO A 238 -13.60 15.01 29.15
N PRO A 239 -14.72 14.75 29.85
CA PRO A 239 -15.03 15.46 31.07
C PRO A 239 -14.03 15.06 32.15
N GLY A 240 -13.28 16.03 32.70
CA GLY A 240 -12.41 15.84 33.86
C GLY A 240 -11.01 15.36 33.50
N GLY A 241 -10.10 16.31 33.30
CA GLY A 241 -8.67 16.02 33.23
C GLY A 241 -8.14 15.61 34.61
N ALA A 242 -7.60 14.39 34.70
CA ALA A 242 -6.51 14.07 35.60
C ALA A 242 -5.32 13.65 34.72
N ALA A 243 -4.17 14.26 34.95
CA ALA A 243 -2.95 14.01 34.18
C ALA A 243 -2.57 12.52 34.27
N ALA A 244 -2.39 11.87 33.12
CA ALA A 244 -1.80 10.55 33.08
C ALA A 244 -0.30 10.65 33.46
N PRO A 245 0.23 9.81 34.37
CA PRO A 245 1.64 9.83 34.72
C PRO A 245 2.51 9.32 33.55
N ALA A 246 3.77 9.74 33.54
CA ALA A 246 4.74 9.48 32.48
C ALA A 246 4.95 7.96 32.20
N PRO A 247 5.29 7.56 30.96
CA PRO A 247 5.48 6.15 30.63
C PRO A 247 6.70 5.57 31.33
N GLN A 248 6.50 4.52 32.11
CA GLN A 248 7.57 3.71 32.67
C GLN A 248 8.21 2.84 31.57
N THR A 249 9.54 2.82 31.56
CA THR A 249 10.37 1.92 30.76
C THR A 249 10.13 0.47 31.17
N THR A 250 9.66 -0.38 30.27
CA THR A 250 9.66 -1.83 30.45
C THR A 250 10.58 -2.48 29.43
N ASN A 251 11.70 -3.00 29.91
CA ASN A 251 12.52 -3.97 29.19
C ASN A 251 11.74 -5.28 29.15
N SER A 252 11.36 -5.76 27.96
CA SER A 252 10.91 -7.14 27.79
C SER A 252 11.59 -7.79 26.59
N THR A 253 12.67 -8.51 26.89
CA THR A 253 13.21 -9.59 26.07
C THR A 253 12.18 -10.71 25.96
N GLY A 254 11.54 -10.86 24.80
CA GLY A 254 10.55 -11.91 24.57
C GLY A 254 10.02 -11.94 23.14
N ASN A 255 10.38 -12.99 22.42
CA ASN A 255 9.95 -13.37 21.07
C ASN A 255 8.44 -13.71 21.00
N ALA A 256 7.62 -12.77 20.54
CA ALA A 256 6.15 -12.88 20.50
C ALA A 256 5.55 -13.68 19.32
N TRP A 257 6.34 -14.51 18.63
CA TRP A 257 5.88 -15.33 17.50
C TRP A 257 5.40 -16.74 17.88
N ALA A 258 5.35 -17.09 19.18
CA ALA A 258 5.02 -18.43 19.66
C ALA A 258 3.60 -18.63 20.21
N LYS A 259 2.67 -17.67 20.08
CA LYS A 259 1.30 -17.82 20.61
C LYS A 259 0.28 -18.13 19.50
N PRO A 260 -0.42 -19.28 19.53
CA PRO A 260 -1.52 -19.59 18.60
C PRO A 260 -2.71 -18.64 18.78
N LEU A 261 -3.40 -18.32 17.67
CA LEU A 261 -4.63 -17.53 17.68
C LEU A 261 -5.71 -18.18 18.56
N THR A 262 -6.18 -17.48 19.60
CA THR A 262 -7.45 -17.80 20.26
C THR A 262 -8.61 -17.52 19.31
N LYS A 263 -9.31 -18.57 18.91
CA LYS A 263 -10.60 -18.47 18.21
C LYS A 263 -11.67 -17.90 19.17
N PRO A 264 -12.58 -17.03 18.70
CA PRO A 264 -13.79 -16.72 19.46
C PRO A 264 -14.70 -17.96 19.56
N ALA A 265 -15.40 -18.09 20.69
CA ALA A 265 -16.28 -19.21 21.00
C ALA A 265 -17.42 -19.36 19.98
N ALA A 266 -17.66 -20.59 19.53
CA ALA A 266 -18.78 -20.94 18.65
C ALA A 266 -20.07 -21.16 19.48
N PRO A 267 -21.26 -20.87 18.92
CA PRO A 267 -22.53 -21.23 19.55
C PRO A 267 -22.78 -22.75 19.50
N THR A 268 -23.52 -23.25 20.50
CA THR A 268 -23.82 -24.65 20.83
C THR A 268 -24.55 -25.43 19.71
N PRO A 269 -24.43 -26.78 19.68
CA PRO A 269 -24.68 -27.59 18.48
C PRO A 269 -26.15 -28.00 18.30
N SER A 270 -26.60 -28.02 17.04
CA SER A 270 -27.80 -28.74 16.60
C SER A 270 -27.41 -29.73 15.49
N ALA A 271 -27.78 -31.00 15.71
CA ALA A 271 -27.91 -32.15 14.81
C ALA A 271 -26.84 -32.40 13.71
N ALA A 272 -26.25 -33.59 13.77
CA ALA A 272 -25.26 -34.13 12.84
C ALA A 272 -25.79 -34.38 11.41
N ALA A 273 -24.93 -34.17 10.41
CA ALA A 273 -25.05 -34.66 9.04
C ALA A 273 -23.69 -35.24 8.57
N PRO A 274 -23.67 -36.23 7.66
CA PRO A 274 -22.54 -37.17 7.49
C PRO A 274 -21.36 -36.62 6.67
N ALA A 275 -20.18 -37.18 6.92
CA ALA A 275 -18.89 -36.80 6.34
C ALA A 275 -18.78 -37.05 4.83
N GLY A 276 -18.31 -36.04 4.09
CA GLY A 276 -17.90 -36.15 2.68
C GLY A 276 -16.48 -36.76 2.52
N PRO A 277 -16.13 -37.25 1.32
CA PRO A 277 -14.94 -38.07 1.10
C PRO A 277 -13.63 -37.26 1.15
N LYS A 278 -12.56 -37.92 1.63
CA LYS A 278 -11.20 -37.36 1.68
C LYS A 278 -10.63 -37.18 0.26
N PRO A 279 -9.95 -36.06 -0.04
CA PRO A 279 -9.27 -35.89 -1.32
C PRO A 279 -8.05 -36.83 -1.40
N THR A 280 -8.09 -37.73 -2.38
CA THR A 280 -6.97 -38.56 -2.82
C THR A 280 -6.32 -37.87 -4.03
N GLY A 281 -5.06 -37.45 -3.91
CA GLY A 281 -4.33 -36.80 -5.00
C GLY A 281 -2.86 -36.57 -4.67
N ALA A 282 -2.00 -36.67 -5.69
CA ALA A 282 -0.54 -36.82 -5.65
C ALA A 282 0.28 -35.63 -5.11
N TRP A 283 -0.32 -34.76 -4.29
CA TRP A 283 0.33 -33.57 -3.72
C TRP A 283 0.45 -33.63 -2.18
N ALA A 284 0.22 -34.80 -1.58
CA ALA A 284 0.17 -34.99 -0.14
C ALA A 284 1.53 -35.30 0.53
N GLN A 285 2.66 -35.08 -0.15
CA GLN A 285 3.98 -35.35 0.43
C GLN A 285 4.94 -34.16 0.26
N PRO A 286 5.61 -33.69 1.34
CA PRO A 286 6.59 -32.62 1.28
C PRO A 286 7.91 -33.13 0.65
N HIS A 287 8.39 -32.45 -0.39
CA HIS A 287 9.73 -32.68 -0.94
C HIS A 287 10.79 -32.04 -0.04
N LYS A 288 11.79 -32.85 0.36
CA LYS A 288 12.95 -32.40 1.14
C LYS A 288 13.97 -31.73 0.21
N TRP A 289 14.40 -30.53 0.60
CA TRP A 289 15.72 -29.98 0.30
C TRP A 289 16.31 -29.51 1.63
#